data_AF-A0AAU5ZLQ1-F1
#
_entry.id   AF-A0AAU5ZLQ1-F1
#
_cell.length_a   1.000
_cell.length_b   1.000
_cell.length_c   1.000
_cell.angle_alpha   90.00
_cell.angle_beta   90.00
_cell.angle_gamma   90.00
#
_symmetry.space_group_name_H-M   'P 1'
#
loop_
_entity.id
_entity.type
_entity.pdbx_description
1 polymer ?
#
loop_
_entity_poly.entity_id
_entity_poly.type
_entity_poly.pdbx_seq_one_letter_code
_entity_poly.pdbx_strand_id
1 'polypeptide(L)'
;MAVIEAGAVEGAHAEVAEDTQVPADSSDEFGEGWLGAVQAVTSRLTHIADRTVQARATAAAPKSPLAVSSPPPRCSPTAVEAVGEEQVHRVREAAERIFVSLTGYTGYDRDLSEEILPVVRKCVGAEQQDGYVRQLEAFAEANRERLVKLFSRYGPGGRFEDRDLCYLTHQSESIVVCERLDVVPMWLAGVWNDEIDSVLTLERFTEHWEFG
;
A
#
# COMPACT_ATOMS: atom_id res chain seq x y z
N MET A 1 13.46 -18.63 51.11
CA MET A 1 12.82 -19.35 49.98
C MET A 1 11.86 -18.35 49.34
N ALA A 2 12.06 -17.74 48.18
CA ALA A 2 13.04 -17.92 47.12
C ALA A 2 13.37 -16.54 46.50
N VAL A 3 14.63 -16.39 46.09
CA VAL A 3 15.16 -15.29 45.29
C VAL A 3 14.87 -15.62 43.82
N ILE A 4 14.43 -14.64 43.03
CA ILE A 4 14.36 -14.77 41.58
C ILE A 4 15.21 -13.64 41.00
N GLU A 5 16.33 -14.05 40.39
CA GLU A 5 17.29 -13.21 39.70
C GLU A 5 16.70 -12.65 38.39
N ALA A 6 16.89 -11.36 38.17
CA ALA A 6 16.64 -10.73 36.88
C ALA A 6 17.86 -10.95 35.98
N GLY A 7 17.73 -11.86 35.02
CA GLY A 7 18.71 -12.07 33.95
C GLY A 7 18.75 -10.87 33.00
N ALA A 8 19.93 -10.28 32.88
CA ALA A 8 20.27 -9.30 31.86
C ALA A 8 20.27 -9.95 30.47
N VAL A 9 19.66 -9.30 29.48
CA VAL A 9 19.90 -9.63 28.07
C VAL A 9 20.76 -8.53 27.47
N GLU A 10 21.99 -8.95 27.26
CA GLU A 10 23.11 -8.31 26.60
C GLU A 10 22.82 -8.09 25.11
N GLY A 11 23.41 -7.03 24.56
CA GLY A 11 23.13 -6.54 23.22
C GLY A 11 23.50 -7.51 22.09
N ALA A 12 22.76 -7.42 20.99
CA ALA A 12 23.18 -7.92 19.69
C ALA A 12 23.38 -6.72 18.76
N HIS A 13 24.62 -6.21 18.72
CA HIS A 13 25.08 -5.33 17.67
C HIS A 13 25.90 -6.14 16.67
N ALA A 14 25.65 -5.85 15.39
CA ALA A 14 26.51 -6.04 14.22
C ALA A 14 26.75 -7.47 13.76
N GLU A 15 26.14 -7.85 12.63
CA GLU A 15 26.89 -8.19 11.41
C GLU A 15 25.92 -8.44 10.24
N VAL A 16 25.61 -7.37 9.48
CA VAL A 16 25.11 -7.53 8.11
C VAL A 16 26.35 -7.53 7.23
N ALA A 17 26.72 -8.73 6.79
CA ALA A 17 27.74 -8.92 5.77
C ALA A 17 27.35 -8.14 4.50
N GLU A 18 28.33 -7.41 3.97
CA GLU A 18 28.33 -6.85 2.63
C GLU A 18 27.93 -7.94 1.63
N ASP A 19 26.78 -7.75 0.97
CA ASP A 19 26.53 -8.35 -0.33
C ASP A 19 25.99 -7.27 -1.27
N THR A 20 26.85 -6.27 -1.50
CA THR A 20 26.67 -5.30 -2.59
C THR A 20 27.30 -5.91 -3.84
N GLN A 21 26.71 -7.01 -4.32
CA GLN A 21 27.20 -7.67 -5.53
C GLN A 21 26.61 -6.95 -6.75
N VAL A 22 27.45 -6.17 -7.42
CA VAL A 22 27.20 -5.60 -8.75
C VAL A 22 26.88 -6.75 -9.71
N PRO A 23 25.82 -6.67 -10.54
CA PRO A 23 25.58 -7.64 -11.60
C PRO A 23 26.81 -7.71 -12.51
N ALA A 24 27.44 -8.88 -12.57
CA ALA A 24 28.68 -9.10 -13.32
C ALA A 24 28.44 -9.13 -14.84
N ASP A 25 27.97 -8.02 -15.42
CA ASP A 25 28.11 -7.68 -16.83
C ASP A 25 27.70 -6.22 -17.15
N SER A 26 28.02 -5.26 -16.28
CA SER A 26 27.64 -3.86 -16.51
C SER A 26 28.86 -2.99 -16.79
N SER A 27 28.87 -2.32 -17.95
CA SER A 27 29.90 -1.35 -18.33
C SER A 27 30.09 -0.27 -17.25
N ASP A 28 31.29 0.29 -17.15
CA ASP A 28 31.69 1.21 -16.07
C ASP A 28 30.72 2.40 -15.87
N GLU A 29 30.09 2.90 -16.95
CA GLU A 29 29.07 3.95 -16.91
C GLU A 29 27.76 3.54 -16.21
N PHE A 30 27.36 2.27 -16.32
CA PHE A 30 26.21 1.72 -15.60
C PHE A 30 26.50 1.52 -14.12
N GLY A 31 27.74 1.14 -13.77
CA GLY A 31 28.18 0.99 -12.38
C GLY A 31 28.14 2.32 -11.61
N GLU A 32 28.62 3.40 -12.23
CA GLU A 32 28.57 4.75 -11.64
C GLU A 32 27.14 5.29 -11.51
N GLY A 33 26.29 5.06 -12.52
CA GLY A 33 24.87 5.43 -12.47
C GLY A 33 24.09 4.69 -11.39
N TRP A 34 24.39 3.41 -11.18
CA TRP A 34 23.78 2.59 -10.13
C TRP A 34 24.22 3.02 -8.73
N LEU A 35 25.52 3.24 -8.52
CA LEU A 35 26.06 3.67 -7.23
C LEU A 35 25.51 5.04 -6.82
N GLY A 36 25.41 5.97 -7.78
CA GLY A 36 24.78 7.28 -7.57
C GLY A 36 23.29 7.19 -7.22
N ALA A 37 22.56 6.29 -7.88
CA ALA A 37 21.14 6.06 -7.58
C ALA A 37 20.93 5.47 -6.17
N VAL A 38 21.72 4.47 -5.77
CA VAL A 38 21.69 3.88 -4.43
C VAL A 38 22.05 4.92 -3.36
N GLN A 39 23.04 5.77 -3.62
CA GLN A 39 23.44 6.85 -2.70
C GLN A 39 22.35 7.93 -2.56
N ALA A 40 21.62 8.22 -3.64
CA ALA A 40 20.50 9.16 -3.61
C ALA A 40 19.32 8.61 -2.79
N VAL A 41 19.02 7.33 -2.92
CA VAL A 41 17.95 6.66 -2.14
C VAL A 41 18.30 6.60 -0.66
N THR A 42 19.53 6.19 -0.31
CA THR A 42 19.99 6.13 1.09
C THR A 42 19.98 7.52 1.72
N SER A 43 20.46 8.55 1.02
CA SER A 43 20.41 9.94 1.49
C SER A 43 18.97 10.43 1.74
N ARG A 44 18.02 10.05 0.88
CA ARG A 44 16.61 10.41 1.03
C ARG A 44 15.96 9.70 2.22
N LEU A 45 16.30 8.44 2.46
CA LEU A 45 15.81 7.68 3.62
C LEU A 45 16.35 8.25 4.94
N THR A 46 17.65 8.60 4.99
CA THR A 46 18.23 9.29 6.16
C THR A 46 17.53 10.62 6.44
N HIS A 47 17.23 11.41 5.40
CA HIS A 47 16.53 12.67 5.56
C HIS A 47 15.09 12.51 6.12
N ILE A 48 14.39 11.44 5.74
CA ILE A 48 13.06 11.12 6.27
C ILE A 48 13.14 10.70 7.74
N ALA A 49 14.15 9.91 8.11
CA ALA A 49 14.40 9.51 9.49
C ALA A 49 14.66 10.73 10.39
N ASP A 50 15.55 11.65 9.97
CA ASP A 50 15.86 12.88 10.71
C ASP A 50 14.64 13.78 10.89
N ARG A 51 13.82 13.92 9.84
CA ARG A 51 12.56 14.68 9.92
C ARG A 51 11.60 14.09 10.96
N THR A 52 11.54 12.76 11.07
CA THR A 52 10.66 12.06 12.01
C THR A 52 11.16 12.20 13.45
N VAL A 53 12.48 12.13 13.68
CA VAL A 53 13.10 12.38 14.99
C VAL A 53 12.88 13.84 15.43
N GLN A 54 13.05 14.80 14.52
CA GLN A 54 12.84 16.22 14.81
C GLN A 54 11.36 16.54 15.12
N ALA A 55 10.41 15.91 14.42
CA ALA A 55 8.99 16.03 14.70
C ALA A 55 8.61 15.46 16.08
N ARG A 56 9.23 14.35 16.51
CA ARG A 56 9.03 13.79 17.85
C ARG A 56 9.71 14.63 18.95
N ALA A 57 10.90 15.17 18.68
CA ALA A 57 11.61 16.03 19.63
C ALA A 57 10.86 17.36 19.88
N THR A 58 10.21 17.91 18.85
CA THR A 58 9.37 19.12 18.99
C THR A 58 8.04 18.85 19.70
N ALA A 59 7.55 17.61 19.68
CA ALA A 59 6.36 17.19 20.43
C ALA A 59 6.63 16.86 21.91
N ALA A 60 7.88 16.69 22.32
CA ALA A 60 8.27 16.25 23.67
C ALA A 60 9.01 17.33 24.48
N ALA A 61 8.28 18.32 24.98
CA ALA A 61 8.72 19.21 26.08
C ALA A 61 7.55 19.48 27.06
N PRO A 62 7.79 19.62 28.38
CA PRO A 62 7.19 18.69 29.35
C PRO A 62 5.97 19.27 30.10
N LYS A 63 5.05 18.37 30.48
CA LYS A 63 4.15 18.56 31.64
C LYS A 63 4.17 17.31 32.51
N SER A 64 4.75 17.46 33.70
CA SER A 64 4.81 16.45 34.76
C SER A 64 3.42 16.15 35.38
N PRO A 65 3.27 15.01 36.09
CA PRO A 65 2.05 14.21 36.09
C PRO A 65 1.33 14.14 37.44
N LEU A 66 0.08 13.64 37.41
CA LEU A 66 -0.60 12.71 38.34
C LEU A 66 -2.08 13.09 38.55
N ALA A 67 -2.98 12.20 38.13
CA ALA A 67 -4.09 11.71 38.95
C ALA A 67 -4.83 10.58 38.22
N VAL A 68 -4.94 9.45 38.91
CA VAL A 68 -5.71 8.25 38.55
C VAL A 68 -7.21 8.55 38.57
N SER A 69 -7.96 8.13 37.55
CA SER A 69 -9.36 7.69 37.69
C SER A 69 -9.86 6.93 36.47
N SER A 70 -10.19 5.66 36.72
CA SER A 70 -11.21 4.76 36.15
C SER A 70 -11.54 4.74 34.64
N PRO A 71 -11.83 3.54 34.07
CA PRO A 71 -12.07 3.38 32.64
C PRO A 71 -13.49 3.83 32.24
N PRO A 72 -13.68 4.60 31.15
CA PRO A 72 -14.99 4.82 30.58
C PRO A 72 -15.41 3.68 29.63
N PRO A 73 -16.72 3.47 29.43
CA PRO A 73 -17.26 2.38 28.64
C PRO A 73 -17.10 2.66 27.13
N ARG A 74 -16.74 1.60 26.39
CA ARG A 74 -16.91 1.35 24.94
C ARG A 74 -16.81 2.58 24.03
N CYS A 75 -15.66 2.68 23.37
CA CYS A 75 -15.36 3.61 22.28
C CYS A 75 -16.52 3.69 21.28
N SER A 76 -17.10 4.88 21.15
CA SER A 76 -17.73 5.29 19.92
C SER A 76 -16.61 5.56 18.91
N PRO A 77 -16.73 5.17 17.62
CA PRO A 77 -15.72 5.49 16.62
C PRO A 77 -15.48 6.99 16.64
N THR A 78 -14.22 7.38 16.76
CA THR A 78 -13.84 8.80 16.79
C THR A 78 -14.17 9.42 15.43
N ALA A 79 -14.45 10.73 15.39
CA ALA A 79 -14.81 11.42 14.15
C ALA A 79 -13.78 11.23 13.01
N VAL A 80 -12.51 10.98 13.36
CA VAL A 80 -11.43 10.64 12.42
C VAL A 80 -11.57 9.26 11.80
N GLU A 81 -12.10 8.27 12.53
CA GLU A 81 -12.38 6.92 12.02
C GLU A 81 -13.62 6.93 11.12
N ALA A 82 -14.69 7.61 11.55
CA ALA A 82 -15.94 7.72 10.78
C ALA A 82 -15.76 8.44 9.42
N VAL A 83 -14.93 9.49 9.38
CA VAL A 83 -14.56 10.16 8.12
C VAL A 83 -13.80 9.22 7.18
N GLY A 84 -13.00 8.32 7.75
CA GLY A 84 -12.29 7.31 6.98
C GLY A 84 -13.20 6.24 6.39
N GLU A 85 -14.20 5.77 7.14
CA GLU A 85 -15.16 4.77 6.69
C GLU A 85 -16.04 5.30 5.54
N GLU A 86 -16.59 6.53 5.68
CA GLU A 86 -17.39 7.17 4.63
C GLU A 86 -16.59 7.36 3.34
N GLN A 87 -15.30 7.68 3.46
CA GLN A 87 -14.43 7.77 2.31
C GLN A 87 -14.23 6.40 1.63
N VAL A 88 -13.92 5.36 2.41
CA VAL A 88 -13.75 4.00 1.87
C VAL A 88 -15.00 3.58 1.11
N HIS A 89 -16.18 3.87 1.66
CA HIS A 89 -17.46 3.61 1.00
C HIS A 89 -17.57 4.33 -0.35
N ARG A 90 -17.30 5.63 -0.40
CA ARG A 90 -17.36 6.40 -1.66
C ARG A 90 -16.36 5.92 -2.72
N VAL A 91 -15.16 5.52 -2.30
CA VAL A 91 -14.16 4.94 -3.21
C VAL A 91 -14.61 3.60 -3.75
N ARG A 92 -15.16 2.74 -2.86
CA ARG A 92 -15.74 1.45 -3.24
C ARG A 92 -16.83 1.62 -4.28
N GLU A 93 -17.82 2.47 -4.01
CA GLU A 93 -18.94 2.71 -4.95
C GLU A 93 -18.46 3.22 -6.31
N ALA A 94 -17.42 4.07 -6.32
CA ALA A 94 -16.83 4.54 -7.56
C ALA A 94 -16.11 3.41 -8.33
N ALA A 95 -15.30 2.62 -7.63
CA ALA A 95 -14.60 1.48 -8.20
C ALA A 95 -15.57 0.44 -8.76
N GLU A 96 -16.61 0.07 -8.01
CA GLU A 96 -17.67 -0.85 -8.42
C GLU A 96 -18.38 -0.35 -9.69
N ARG A 97 -18.80 0.92 -9.71
CA ARG A 97 -19.46 1.51 -10.87
C ARG A 97 -18.59 1.49 -12.12
N ILE A 98 -17.32 1.86 -11.99
CA ILE A 98 -16.36 1.87 -13.09
C ILE A 98 -16.15 0.43 -13.58
N PHE A 99 -15.86 -0.49 -12.67
CA PHE A 99 -15.62 -1.89 -12.97
C PHE A 99 -16.81 -2.53 -13.70
N VAL A 100 -18.03 -2.37 -13.17
CA VAL A 100 -19.26 -2.87 -13.80
C VAL A 100 -19.48 -2.23 -15.18
N SER A 101 -19.17 -0.94 -15.35
CA SER A 101 -19.29 -0.28 -16.66
C SER A 101 -18.34 -0.83 -17.72
N LEU A 102 -17.18 -1.38 -17.30
CA LEU A 102 -16.15 -1.92 -18.18
C LEU A 102 -16.38 -3.40 -18.48
N THR A 103 -16.83 -4.17 -17.49
CA THR A 103 -16.90 -5.65 -17.56
C THR A 103 -18.32 -6.19 -17.67
N GLY A 104 -19.32 -5.42 -17.25
CA GLY A 104 -20.69 -5.91 -17.06
C GLY A 104 -20.86 -6.91 -15.91
N TYR A 105 -19.79 -7.18 -15.14
CA TYR A 105 -19.77 -8.21 -14.10
C TYR A 105 -20.10 -7.64 -12.72
N THR A 106 -21.06 -8.25 -12.03
CA THR A 106 -21.50 -7.86 -10.68
C THR A 106 -21.23 -8.94 -9.62
N GLY A 107 -20.51 -10.01 -9.97
CA GLY A 107 -20.24 -11.16 -9.10
C GLY A 107 -18.94 -11.04 -8.28
N TYR A 108 -18.44 -9.83 -8.07
CA TYR A 108 -17.25 -9.59 -7.26
C TYR A 108 -17.50 -9.94 -5.78
N ASP A 109 -16.41 -10.22 -5.05
CA ASP A 109 -16.48 -10.73 -3.70
C ASP A 109 -16.44 -9.57 -2.69
N ARG A 110 -17.55 -9.36 -1.98
CA ARG A 110 -17.67 -8.22 -1.08
C ARG A 110 -16.82 -8.35 0.18
N ASP A 111 -16.46 -9.56 0.58
CA ASP A 111 -15.62 -9.79 1.74
C ASP A 111 -14.17 -9.45 1.37
N LEU A 112 -13.71 -9.87 0.18
CA LEU A 112 -12.39 -9.44 -0.35
C LEU A 112 -12.29 -7.93 -0.53
N SER A 113 -13.38 -7.25 -0.92
CA SER A 113 -13.40 -5.78 -0.95
C SER A 113 -13.05 -5.15 0.40
N GLU A 114 -13.55 -5.73 1.50
CA GLU A 114 -13.29 -5.24 2.86
C GLU A 114 -11.84 -5.44 3.30
N GLU A 115 -11.14 -6.43 2.73
CA GLU A 115 -9.71 -6.66 2.95
C GLU A 115 -8.84 -5.71 2.11
N ILE A 116 -9.16 -5.53 0.83
CA ILE A 116 -8.29 -4.81 -0.12
C ILE A 116 -8.41 -3.29 0.03
N LEU A 117 -9.63 -2.76 0.18
CA LEU A 117 -9.88 -1.32 0.18
C LEU A 117 -9.12 -0.54 1.28
N PRO A 118 -9.06 -1.02 2.53
CA PRO A 118 -8.27 -0.36 3.57
C PRO A 118 -6.78 -0.30 3.23
N VAL A 119 -6.25 -1.34 2.58
CA VAL A 119 -4.84 -1.45 2.18
C VAL A 119 -4.51 -0.46 1.08
N VAL A 120 -5.29 -0.43 0.00
CA VAL A 120 -5.08 0.55 -1.09
C VAL A 120 -5.35 1.99 -0.61
N ARG A 121 -6.22 2.20 0.39
CA ARG A 121 -6.42 3.52 0.99
C ARG A 121 -5.19 4.03 1.75
N LYS A 122 -4.41 3.17 2.40
CA LYS A 122 -3.11 3.55 3.00
C LYS A 122 -2.12 4.08 1.95
N CYS A 123 -2.38 3.82 0.67
CA CYS A 123 -1.63 4.36 -0.47
C CYS A 123 -2.18 5.68 -1.02
N VAL A 124 -3.23 6.24 -0.40
CA VAL A 124 -3.81 7.54 -0.74
C VAL A 124 -3.41 8.52 0.36
N GLY A 125 -2.57 9.50 0.01
CA GLY A 125 -2.12 10.52 0.96
C GLY A 125 -3.31 11.32 1.51
N ALA A 126 -3.21 11.78 2.76
CA ALA A 126 -4.28 12.53 3.44
C ALA A 126 -4.79 13.73 2.61
N GLU A 127 -3.90 14.42 1.91
CA GLU A 127 -4.25 15.57 1.05
C GLU A 127 -5.04 15.18 -0.21
N GLN A 128 -4.90 13.93 -0.68
CA GLN A 128 -5.62 13.42 -1.85
C GLN A 128 -7.02 12.93 -1.49
N GLN A 129 -7.30 12.72 -0.21
CA GLN A 129 -8.48 12.02 0.27
C GLN A 129 -9.80 12.67 -0.17
N ASP A 130 -9.90 14.00 -0.07
CA ASP A 130 -11.12 14.74 -0.43
C ASP A 130 -11.40 14.80 -1.94
N GLY A 131 -10.38 14.52 -2.77
CA GLY A 131 -10.48 14.54 -4.24
C GLY A 131 -10.38 13.17 -4.91
N TYR A 132 -10.14 12.10 -4.14
CA TYR A 132 -9.67 10.84 -4.69
C TYR A 132 -10.67 10.16 -5.63
N VAL A 133 -11.97 10.22 -5.32
CA VAL A 133 -13.01 9.66 -6.20
C VAL A 133 -12.98 10.30 -7.59
N ARG A 134 -12.86 11.63 -7.66
CA ARG A 134 -12.75 12.36 -8.94
C ARG A 134 -11.46 12.01 -9.67
N GLN A 135 -10.37 11.80 -8.95
CA GLN A 135 -9.10 11.34 -9.53
C GLN A 135 -9.25 9.93 -10.11
N LEU A 136 -9.92 9.02 -9.40
CA LEU A 136 -10.16 7.65 -9.85
C LEU A 136 -11.02 7.62 -11.12
N GLU A 137 -12.08 8.44 -11.18
CA GLU A 137 -12.93 8.57 -12.36
C GLU A 137 -12.16 9.16 -13.55
N ALA A 138 -11.35 10.19 -13.32
CA ALA A 138 -10.49 10.78 -14.36
C ALA A 138 -9.44 9.78 -14.87
N PHE A 139 -8.84 9.00 -13.97
CA PHE A 139 -7.92 7.91 -14.33
C PHE A 139 -8.61 6.87 -15.20
N ALA A 140 -9.81 6.42 -14.82
CA ALA A 140 -10.55 5.40 -15.55
C ALA A 140 -10.93 5.85 -16.95
N GLU A 141 -11.31 7.12 -17.13
CA GLU A 141 -11.59 7.68 -18.45
C GLU A 141 -10.31 7.78 -19.29
N ALA A 142 -9.22 8.30 -18.71
CA ALA A 142 -7.94 8.45 -19.41
C ALA A 142 -7.31 7.11 -19.82
N ASN A 143 -7.53 6.05 -19.03
CA ASN A 143 -6.96 4.72 -19.26
C ASN A 143 -7.99 3.70 -19.74
N ARG A 144 -9.14 4.16 -20.24
CA ARG A 144 -10.29 3.29 -20.56
C ARG A 144 -9.92 2.14 -21.50
N GLU A 145 -9.15 2.41 -22.56
CA GLU A 145 -8.72 1.38 -23.51
C GLU A 145 -7.84 0.31 -22.86
N ARG A 146 -6.90 0.74 -22.00
CA ARG A 146 -6.00 -0.17 -21.27
C ARG A 146 -6.77 -1.03 -20.27
N LEU A 147 -7.74 -0.45 -19.56
CA LEU A 147 -8.62 -1.17 -18.65
C LEU A 147 -9.52 -2.18 -19.38
N VAL A 148 -10.15 -1.78 -20.50
CA VAL A 148 -10.94 -2.70 -21.34
C VAL A 148 -10.08 -3.87 -21.81
N LYS A 149 -8.84 -3.59 -22.25
CA LYS A 149 -7.90 -4.62 -22.69
C LYS A 149 -7.57 -5.58 -21.54
N LEU A 150 -7.21 -5.05 -20.36
CA LEU A 150 -6.93 -5.83 -19.15
C LEU A 150 -8.10 -6.80 -18.84
N PHE A 151 -9.31 -6.27 -18.71
CA PHE A 151 -10.46 -7.10 -18.30
C PHE A 151 -10.95 -8.04 -19.39
N SER A 152 -10.87 -7.65 -20.67
CA SER A 152 -11.19 -8.57 -21.78
C SER A 152 -10.24 -9.77 -21.86
N ARG A 153 -9.05 -9.62 -21.29
CA ARG A 153 -7.98 -10.62 -21.35
C ARG A 153 -7.96 -11.49 -20.12
N TYR A 154 -8.05 -10.91 -18.92
CA TYR A 154 -7.84 -11.61 -17.65
C TYR A 154 -9.01 -11.48 -16.66
N GLY A 155 -9.95 -10.58 -16.94
CA GLY A 155 -11.12 -10.35 -16.10
C GLY A 155 -12.24 -11.38 -16.34
N PRO A 156 -13.43 -11.13 -15.76
CA PRO A 156 -14.58 -12.03 -15.86
C PRO A 156 -15.02 -12.25 -17.32
N GLY A 157 -15.09 -13.51 -17.75
CA GLY A 157 -15.38 -13.87 -19.15
C GLY A 157 -14.24 -13.59 -20.13
N GLY A 158 -13.04 -13.25 -19.63
CA GLY A 158 -11.87 -12.92 -20.43
C GLY A 158 -11.21 -14.14 -21.08
N ARG A 159 -10.35 -13.88 -22.08
CA ARG A 159 -9.68 -14.95 -22.86
C ARG A 159 -8.81 -15.88 -22.01
N PHE A 160 -8.16 -15.35 -21.00
CA PHE A 160 -7.25 -16.03 -20.09
C PHE A 160 -7.73 -15.86 -18.64
N GLU A 161 -9.05 -15.89 -18.46
CA GLU A 161 -9.65 -15.84 -17.13
C GLU A 161 -9.12 -16.98 -16.25
N ASP A 162 -8.46 -16.62 -15.16
CA ASP A 162 -8.04 -17.54 -14.10
C ASP A 162 -8.11 -16.83 -12.76
N ARG A 163 -9.26 -16.98 -12.08
CA ARG A 163 -9.55 -16.31 -10.80
C ARG A 163 -8.64 -16.80 -9.68
N ASP A 164 -8.22 -18.08 -9.73
CA ASP A 164 -7.37 -18.67 -8.71
C ASP A 164 -5.93 -18.16 -8.84
N LEU A 165 -5.51 -17.82 -10.06
CA LEU A 165 -4.19 -17.28 -10.35
C LEU A 165 -4.04 -15.80 -9.95
N CYS A 166 -5.08 -14.99 -10.15
CA CYS A 166 -5.08 -13.57 -9.80
C CYS A 166 -6.51 -13.09 -9.51
N TYR A 167 -6.97 -13.23 -8.26
CA TYR A 167 -8.34 -12.88 -7.89
C TYR A 167 -8.69 -11.40 -8.13
N LEU A 168 -7.67 -10.51 -8.17
CA LEU A 168 -7.86 -9.08 -8.37
C LEU A 168 -8.53 -8.75 -9.70
N THR A 169 -8.32 -9.54 -10.76
CA THR A 169 -8.94 -9.26 -12.07
C THR A 169 -10.46 -9.38 -12.04
N HIS A 170 -11.02 -10.00 -11.00
CA HIS A 170 -12.46 -10.16 -10.75
C HIS A 170 -13.00 -9.24 -9.66
N GLN A 171 -12.18 -8.37 -9.07
CA GLN A 171 -12.59 -7.45 -8.02
C GLN A 171 -12.70 -6.02 -8.54
N SER A 172 -13.60 -5.24 -7.95
CA SER A 172 -13.77 -3.83 -8.32
C SER A 172 -12.56 -2.97 -7.91
N GLU A 173 -11.86 -3.41 -6.87
CA GLU A 173 -10.69 -2.78 -6.29
C GLU A 173 -9.50 -2.79 -7.25
N SER A 174 -9.52 -3.65 -8.27
CA SER A 174 -8.56 -3.63 -9.38
C SER A 174 -8.40 -2.26 -10.01
N ILE A 175 -9.47 -1.47 -10.12
CA ILE A 175 -9.41 -0.10 -10.66
C ILE A 175 -8.54 0.80 -9.78
N VAL A 176 -8.68 0.67 -8.46
CA VAL A 176 -7.90 1.42 -7.47
C VAL A 176 -6.44 0.95 -7.50
N VAL A 177 -6.22 -0.36 -7.59
CA VAL A 177 -4.88 -0.96 -7.68
C VAL A 177 -4.15 -0.50 -8.96
N CYS A 178 -4.79 -0.53 -10.13
CA CYS A 178 -4.22 -0.02 -11.38
C CYS A 178 -3.79 1.44 -11.25
N GLU A 179 -4.63 2.29 -10.67
CA GLU A 179 -4.33 3.71 -10.50
C GLU A 179 -3.15 3.91 -9.53
N ARG A 180 -3.11 3.15 -8.43
CA ARG A 180 -2.00 3.19 -7.47
C ARG A 180 -0.69 2.62 -8.05
N LEU A 181 -0.75 1.63 -8.94
CA LEU A 181 0.42 1.12 -9.68
C LEU A 181 1.01 2.19 -10.60
N ASP A 182 0.18 3.01 -11.25
CA ASP A 182 0.68 4.07 -12.13
C ASP A 182 1.25 5.28 -11.34
N VAL A 183 0.72 5.56 -10.14
CA VAL A 183 1.08 6.78 -9.37
C VAL A 183 2.12 6.54 -8.28
N VAL A 184 2.01 5.44 -7.54
CA VAL A 184 2.84 5.13 -6.36
C VAL A 184 3.20 3.64 -6.24
N PRO A 185 3.79 3.00 -7.28
CA PRO A 185 3.97 1.55 -7.34
C PRO A 185 4.80 0.97 -6.19
N MET A 186 5.91 1.63 -5.84
CA MET A 186 6.79 1.17 -4.74
C MET A 186 6.11 1.23 -3.37
N TRP A 187 5.27 2.26 -3.15
CA TRP A 187 4.54 2.40 -1.88
C TRP A 187 3.42 1.37 -1.78
N LEU A 188 2.70 1.15 -2.89
CA LEU A 188 1.68 0.12 -2.98
C LEU A 188 2.27 -1.26 -2.68
N ALA A 189 3.39 -1.62 -3.30
CA ALA A 189 4.04 -2.90 -3.05
C ALA A 189 4.44 -3.09 -1.58
N GLY A 190 5.00 -2.05 -0.94
CA GLY A 190 5.35 -2.09 0.48
C GLY A 190 4.12 -2.32 1.37
N VAL A 191 3.09 -1.48 1.20
CA VAL A 191 1.86 -1.58 2.00
C VAL A 191 1.12 -2.90 1.74
N TRP A 192 1.11 -3.38 0.50
CA TRP A 192 0.47 -4.64 0.14
C TRP A 192 1.16 -5.83 0.81
N ASN A 193 2.49 -5.89 0.73
CA ASN A 193 3.27 -6.99 1.32
C ASN A 193 3.19 -7.03 2.85
N ASP A 194 2.97 -5.87 3.49
CA ASP A 194 2.81 -5.79 4.95
C ASP A 194 1.42 -6.23 5.42
N GLU A 195 0.38 -6.06 4.60
CA GLU A 195 -1.03 -6.17 5.03
C GLU A 195 -1.78 -7.35 4.41
N ILE A 196 -1.38 -7.80 3.22
CA ILE A 196 -2.03 -8.89 2.49
C ILE A 196 -1.01 -9.99 2.27
N ASP A 197 -1.27 -11.18 2.81
CA ASP A 197 -0.44 -12.37 2.64
C ASP A 197 -0.64 -12.99 1.24
N SER A 198 -0.35 -12.20 0.21
CA SER A 198 -0.56 -12.56 -1.19
C SER A 198 0.35 -11.76 -2.12
N VAL A 199 1.66 -11.83 -1.85
CA VAL A 199 2.71 -11.15 -2.65
C VAL A 199 2.57 -11.45 -4.14
N LEU A 200 2.36 -12.72 -4.48
CA LEU A 200 2.24 -13.18 -5.87
C LEU A 200 1.02 -12.60 -6.60
N THR A 201 -0.04 -12.22 -5.89
CA THR A 201 -1.24 -11.68 -6.53
C THR A 201 -0.98 -10.27 -7.07
N LEU A 202 -0.34 -9.40 -6.28
CA LEU A 202 -0.04 -8.03 -6.74
C LEU A 202 1.03 -8.04 -7.84
N GLU A 203 2.06 -8.88 -7.73
CA GLU A 203 3.08 -9.02 -8.77
C GLU A 203 2.46 -9.44 -10.10
N ARG A 204 1.65 -10.50 -10.11
CA ARG A 204 0.94 -10.95 -11.32
C ARG A 204 -0.03 -9.91 -11.86
N PHE A 205 -0.76 -9.24 -10.99
CA PHE A 205 -1.68 -8.19 -11.41
C PHE A 205 -0.92 -7.02 -12.06
N THR A 206 0.27 -6.69 -11.54
CA THR A 206 1.17 -5.68 -12.13
C THR A 206 1.61 -6.11 -13.53
N GLU A 207 2.03 -7.37 -13.71
CA GLU A 207 2.38 -7.90 -15.04
C GLU A 207 1.20 -7.82 -16.03
N HIS A 208 -0.01 -8.15 -15.58
CA HIS A 208 -1.23 -8.02 -16.40
C HIS A 208 -1.51 -6.57 -16.76
N TRP A 209 -1.26 -5.63 -15.86
CA TRP A 209 -1.49 -4.21 -16.09
C TRP A 209 -0.45 -3.60 -17.04
N GLU A 210 0.83 -3.94 -16.89
CA GLU A 210 1.93 -3.39 -17.69
C GLU A 210 2.01 -3.99 -19.09
N PHE A 211 1.77 -5.29 -19.24
CA PHE A 211 2.00 -6.03 -20.49
C PHE A 211 0.74 -6.67 -21.11
N GLY A 212 -0.41 -6.59 -20.43
CA GLY A 212 -1.70 -7.11 -20.89
C GLY A 212 -2.24 -6.40 -22.11
#